data_AF-A0A1I9LVW4-F1
#
_entry.id   AF-A0A1I9LVW4-F1
#
_cell.length_a   1.000
_cell.length_b   1.000
_cell.length_c   1.000
_cell.angle_alpha   90.00
_cell.angle_beta   90.00
_cell.angle_gamma   90.00
#
_symmetry.space_group_name_H-M   'P 1'
#
loop_
_entity.id
_entity.type
_entity.pdbx_description
1 polymer ?
#
loop_
_entity_poly.entity_id
_entity_poly.type
_entity_poly.pdbx_seq_one_letter_code
_entity_poly.pdbx_strand_id
1 'polypeptide(L)'
;MILRNKKLMNFQNLMAIKIFINNRFIESVEKVHIKKNLKKLFVGDTVKVGVFVEEGNKERVQFYEGIILAKSKSCINFTISVRKVFQGIGVERAFLVNSPKFASIEVIKSSRIRRSKLYYLRNIIGKAGRLKERFKKK
;
A
#
# COMPACT_ATOMS: atom_id res chain seq x y z
N MET A 1 -38.81 36.83 -17.69
CA MET A 1 -37.68 36.40 -18.55
C MET A 1 -36.40 36.60 -17.75
N ILE A 2 -35.43 35.68 -17.81
CA ILE A 2 -34.15 35.64 -17.06
C ILE A 2 -34.19 34.85 -15.74
N LEU A 3 -34.17 33.51 -15.85
CA LEU A 3 -33.62 32.60 -14.84
C LEU A 3 -33.15 31.33 -15.55
N ARG A 4 -31.99 31.40 -16.19
CA ARG A 4 -31.20 30.24 -16.62
C ARG A 4 -29.76 30.69 -16.81
N ASN A 5 -28.82 29.83 -16.39
CA ASN A 5 -27.36 29.96 -16.55
C ASN A 5 -26.57 30.51 -15.33
N LYS A 6 -26.67 29.83 -14.19
CA LYS A 6 -25.57 29.74 -13.22
C LYS A 6 -25.29 28.27 -12.87
N LYS A 7 -24.55 27.56 -13.75
CA LYS A 7 -23.64 26.43 -13.45
C LYS A 7 -23.27 25.67 -14.73
N LEU A 8 -22.45 26.29 -15.57
CA LEU A 8 -21.55 25.56 -16.47
C LEU A 8 -20.15 26.14 -16.26
N MET A 9 -19.68 26.06 -15.01
CA MET A 9 -18.31 26.42 -14.67
C MET A 9 -17.43 25.20 -15.00
N ASN A 10 -16.99 25.19 -16.26
CA ASN A 10 -15.85 24.48 -16.86
C ASN A 10 -15.25 23.31 -16.07
N PHE A 11 -15.64 22.08 -16.45
CA PHE A 11 -14.92 20.84 -16.13
C PHE A 11 -13.43 20.91 -16.55
N GLN A 12 -13.11 21.69 -17.59
CA GLN A 12 -11.74 21.96 -18.01
C GLN A 12 -10.92 22.72 -16.95
N ASN A 13 -11.53 23.60 -16.15
CA ASN A 13 -10.84 24.26 -15.03
C ASN A 13 -10.55 23.30 -13.89
N LEU A 14 -11.43 22.34 -13.61
CA LEU A 14 -11.15 21.32 -12.60
C LEU A 14 -10.00 20.38 -13.02
N MET A 15 -9.91 20.07 -14.32
CA MET A 15 -8.82 19.27 -14.89
C MET A 15 -7.50 20.07 -14.95
N ALA A 16 -7.56 21.35 -15.30
CA ALA A 16 -6.41 22.27 -15.28
C ALA A 16 -5.87 22.51 -13.86
N ILE A 17 -6.74 22.67 -12.85
CA ILE A 17 -6.35 22.79 -11.43
C ILE A 17 -5.70 21.49 -10.93
N LYS A 18 -6.19 20.33 -11.38
CA LYS A 18 -5.60 19.03 -11.03
C LYS A 18 -4.23 18.82 -11.68
N ILE A 19 -4.01 19.39 -12.86
CA ILE A 19 -2.71 19.43 -13.56
C ILE A 19 -1.74 20.42 -12.87
N PHE A 20 -2.25 21.51 -12.28
CA PHE A 20 -1.44 22.57 -11.66
C PHE A 20 -0.76 22.16 -10.34
N ILE A 21 -1.30 21.19 -9.59
CA ILE A 21 -0.77 20.82 -8.26
C ILE A 21 0.33 19.74 -8.32
N ASN A 22 0.47 19.01 -9.43
CA ASN A 22 1.65 18.16 -9.65
C ASN A 22 2.78 19.01 -10.23
N ASN A 23 3.54 19.64 -9.34
CA ASN A 23 4.70 20.43 -9.69
C ASN A 23 5.71 19.50 -10.42
N ARG A 24 5.92 19.71 -11.73
CA ARG A 24 6.76 18.84 -12.59
C ARG A 24 8.16 18.61 -12.01
N PHE A 25 8.66 19.60 -11.27
CA PHE A 25 9.92 19.53 -10.52
C PHE A 25 9.88 18.51 -9.38
N ILE A 26 8.81 18.46 -8.59
CA ILE A 26 8.65 17.47 -7.50
C ILE A 26 8.66 16.07 -8.08
N GLU A 27 7.95 15.83 -9.19
CA GLU A 27 7.95 14.50 -9.83
C GLU A 27 9.35 14.09 -10.30
N SER A 28 10.17 15.01 -10.81
CA SER A 28 11.54 14.70 -11.22
C SER A 28 12.42 14.27 -10.05
N VAL A 29 12.27 14.92 -8.89
CA VAL A 29 12.99 14.58 -7.66
C VAL A 29 12.51 13.24 -7.10
N GLU A 30 11.19 13.03 -7.03
CA GLU A 30 10.61 11.79 -6.50
C GLU A 30 11.02 10.56 -7.32
N LYS A 31 11.07 10.67 -8.65
CA LYS A 31 11.42 9.56 -9.56
C LYS A 31 12.78 8.93 -9.26
N VAL A 32 13.74 9.71 -8.75
CA VAL A 32 15.08 9.22 -8.39
C VAL A 32 15.02 8.22 -7.23
N HIS A 33 14.07 8.39 -6.32
CA HIS A 33 13.95 7.59 -5.09
C HIS A 33 12.92 6.45 -5.19
N ILE A 34 12.27 6.26 -6.34
CA ILE A 34 11.32 5.16 -6.53
C ILE A 34 12.06 3.86 -6.89
N LYS A 35 11.76 2.78 -6.16
CA LYS A 35 12.33 1.46 -6.45
C LYS A 35 11.69 0.87 -7.72
N LYS A 36 12.50 0.62 -8.75
CA LYS A 36 12.06 0.14 -10.07
C LYS A 36 11.69 -1.37 -10.10
N ASN A 37 12.32 -2.19 -9.27
CA ASN A 37 12.25 -3.66 -9.34
C ASN A 37 11.26 -4.29 -8.34
N LEU A 38 10.17 -3.59 -7.99
CA LEU A 38 9.18 -4.13 -7.06
C LEU A 38 8.20 -5.07 -7.76
N LYS A 39 8.06 -6.30 -7.24
CA LYS A 39 6.97 -7.20 -7.64
C LYS A 39 5.61 -6.52 -7.40
N LYS A 40 4.62 -6.82 -8.25
CA LYS A 40 3.26 -6.29 -8.08
C LYS A 40 2.64 -6.81 -6.78
N LEU A 41 2.33 -5.88 -5.87
CA LEU A 41 1.68 -6.16 -4.59
C LEU A 41 0.17 -5.91 -4.68
N PHE A 42 -0.61 -6.85 -4.16
CA PHE A 42 -2.06 -6.77 -4.07
C PHE A 42 -2.54 -6.84 -2.63
N VAL A 43 -3.69 -6.21 -2.39
CA VAL A 43 -4.39 -6.35 -1.12
C VAL A 43 -4.87 -7.80 -1.00
N GLY A 44 -4.70 -8.40 0.17
CA GLY A 44 -4.92 -9.83 0.39
C GLY A 44 -3.73 -10.72 0.05
N ASP A 45 -2.59 -10.18 -0.38
CA ASP A 45 -1.35 -10.94 -0.42
C ASP A 45 -0.80 -11.13 1.00
N THR A 46 -0.38 -12.34 1.34
CA THR A 46 0.50 -12.62 2.47
C THR A 46 1.94 -12.37 2.03
N VAL A 47 2.61 -11.47 2.73
CA VAL A 47 3.96 -11.01 2.39
C VAL A 47 4.90 -11.15 3.56
N LYS A 48 6.16 -11.43 3.27
CA LYS A 48 7.30 -11.34 4.18
C LYS A 48 8.08 -10.08 3.85
N VAL A 49 8.01 -9.09 4.73
CA VAL A 49 8.69 -7.80 4.59
C VAL A 49 9.96 -7.81 5.43
N GLY A 50 11.12 -7.58 4.81
CA GLY A 50 12.37 -7.34 5.50
C GLY A 50 12.57 -5.84 5.75
N VAL A 51 12.88 -5.46 6.99
CA VAL A 51 13.16 -4.07 7.37
C VAL A 51 14.50 -4.01 8.10
N PHE A 52 15.33 -3.05 7.74
CA PHE A 52 16.55 -2.74 8.49
C PHE A 52 16.20 -2.14 9.85
N VAL A 53 16.76 -2.72 10.90
CA VAL A 53 16.63 -2.27 12.28
C VAL A 53 18.04 -2.12 12.85
N GLU A 54 18.28 -0.94 13.42
CA GLU A 54 19.49 -0.61 14.15
C GLU A 54 19.24 -0.85 15.65
N GLU A 55 20.08 -1.65 16.28
CA GLU A 55 20.05 -1.94 17.72
C GLU A 55 21.42 -1.57 18.29
N GLY A 56 21.56 -0.31 18.73
CA GLY A 56 22.85 0.25 19.14
C GLY A 56 23.81 0.34 17.95
N ASN A 57 24.90 -0.44 17.99
CA ASN A 57 25.94 -0.45 16.95
C ASN A 57 25.78 -1.59 15.92
N LYS A 58 24.69 -2.36 15.98
CA LYS A 58 24.45 -3.50 15.07
C LYS A 58 23.26 -3.23 14.16
N GLU A 59 23.40 -3.58 12.90
CA GLU A 59 22.32 -3.56 11.93
C GLU A 59 21.87 -5.00 11.61
N ARG A 60 20.56 -5.22 11.57
CA ARG A 60 19.97 -6.49 11.14
C ARG A 60 18.71 -6.28 10.31
N VAL A 61 18.39 -7.27 9.48
CA VAL A 61 17.11 -7.32 8.78
C VAL A 61 16.10 -8.08 9.64
N GLN A 62 15.08 -7.39 10.11
CA GLN A 62 13.95 -8.00 10.80
C GLN A 62 12.83 -8.30 9.81
N PHE A 63 12.31 -9.53 9.86
CA PHE A 63 11.19 -9.94 9.01
C PHE A 63 9.85 -9.74 9.69
N TYR A 64 8.89 -9.21 8.94
CA TYR A 64 7.49 -9.08 9.32
C TYR A 64 6.63 -9.80 8.29
N GLU A 65 5.98 -10.88 8.71
CA GLU A 65 5.09 -11.66 7.84
C GLU A 65 3.63 -11.40 8.19
N GLY A 66 2.81 -11.09 7.19
CA GLY A 66 1.38 -10.86 7.37
C GLY A 66 0.63 -10.52 6.09
N ILE A 67 -0.67 -10.25 6.22
CA ILE A 67 -1.56 -9.96 5.10
C ILE A 67 -1.59 -8.46 4.82
N ILE A 68 -1.46 -8.06 3.55
CA ILE A 68 -1.70 -6.68 3.12
C ILE A 68 -3.19 -6.36 3.25
N LEU A 69 -3.57 -5.53 4.22
CA LEU A 69 -4.95 -5.06 4.39
C LEU A 69 -5.31 -3.97 3.41
N ALA A 70 -4.37 -3.08 3.13
CA ALA A 70 -4.58 -1.90 2.32
C ALA A 70 -3.27 -1.48 1.67
N LYS A 71 -3.39 -0.80 0.54
CA LYS A 71 -2.30 -0.08 -0.10
C LYS A 71 -2.75 1.33 -0.42
N SER A 72 -1.86 2.30 -0.20
CA SER A 72 -2.06 3.67 -0.64
C SER A 72 -1.05 3.96 -1.73
N LYS A 73 -1.52 4.34 -2.92
CA LYS A 73 -0.67 4.64 -4.07
C LYS A 73 -0.54 6.15 -4.22
N SER A 74 0.58 6.66 -3.77
CA SER A 74 1.08 8.01 -4.07
C SER A 74 2.55 7.83 -4.39
N CYS A 75 2.94 8.02 -5.65
CA CYS A 75 4.32 8.05 -6.18
C CYS A 75 5.42 7.52 -5.21
N ILE A 76 6.16 8.43 -4.56
CA ILE A 76 7.20 8.14 -3.57
C ILE A 76 6.64 7.55 -2.26
N ASN A 77 5.46 8.03 -1.84
CA ASN A 77 4.74 7.68 -0.62
C ASN A 77 3.97 6.34 -0.71
N PHE A 78 4.35 5.45 -1.63
CA PHE A 78 3.71 4.15 -1.79
C PHE A 78 3.81 3.34 -0.49
N THR A 79 2.65 3.10 0.12
CA THR A 79 2.53 2.50 1.45
C THR A 79 1.69 1.23 1.40
N ILE A 80 2.10 0.22 2.16
CA ILE A 80 1.32 -1.00 2.42
C ILE A 80 1.04 -1.14 3.92
N SER A 81 -0.18 -1.50 4.30
CA SER A 81 -0.54 -1.81 5.68
C SER A 81 -0.64 -3.33 5.83
N VAL A 82 0.23 -3.92 6.65
CA VAL A 82 0.33 -5.38 6.81
C VAL A 82 -0.10 -5.78 8.21
N ARG A 83 -1.07 -6.70 8.30
CA ARG A 83 -1.62 -7.23 9.55
C ARG A 83 -1.11 -8.64 9.80
N LYS A 84 -0.69 -8.92 11.03
CA LYS A 84 -0.46 -10.28 11.53
C LYS A 84 -1.07 -10.42 12.92
N VAL A 85 -1.35 -11.67 13.32
CA VAL A 85 -1.65 -11.97 14.73
C VAL A 85 -0.37 -12.53 15.32
N PHE A 86 0.13 -11.88 16.37
CA PHE A 86 1.33 -12.30 17.09
C PHE A 86 0.98 -12.52 18.54
N GLN A 87 1.20 -13.74 19.04
CA GLN A 87 0.88 -14.13 20.42
C GLN A 87 -0.57 -13.76 20.83
N GLY A 88 -1.53 -14.00 19.93
CA GLY A 88 -2.95 -13.70 20.17
C GLY A 88 -3.35 -12.23 19.96
N ILE A 89 -2.39 -11.32 19.80
CA ILE A 89 -2.64 -9.88 19.62
C ILE A 89 -2.54 -9.52 18.13
N GLY A 90 -3.54 -8.78 17.64
CA GLY A 90 -3.53 -8.26 16.27
C GLY A 90 -2.55 -7.08 16.14
N VAL A 91 -1.47 -7.28 15.40
CA VAL A 91 -0.47 -6.25 15.12
C VAL A 91 -0.61 -5.78 13.68
N GLU A 92 -0.61 -4.46 13.47
CA GLU A 92 -0.62 -3.84 12.16
C GLU A 92 0.59 -2.92 12.02
N ARG A 93 1.27 -2.97 10.87
CA ARG A 93 2.37 -2.06 10.56
C ARG A 93 2.21 -1.51 9.16
N ALA A 94 2.35 -0.19 9.04
CA ALA A 94 2.44 0.48 7.74
C ALA A 94 3.91 0.52 7.31
N PHE A 95 4.17 0.13 6.06
CA PHE A 95 5.51 0.16 5.47
C PHE A 95 5.54 1.10 4.27
N LEU A 96 6.51 2.01 4.26
CA LEU A 96 6.88 2.83 3.12
C LEU A 96 7.79 2.00 2.22
N VAL A 97 7.29 1.58 1.05
CA VAL A 97 7.98 0.60 0.21
C VAL A 97 9.27 1.17 -0.40
N ASN A 98 9.26 2.46 -0.72
CA ASN A 98 10.41 3.18 -1.27
C ASN A 98 11.41 3.63 -0.18
N SER A 99 11.13 3.42 1.11
CA SER A 99 12.06 3.79 2.18
C SER A 99 13.39 3.03 2.06
N PRO A 100 14.54 3.65 2.42
CA PRO A 100 15.82 2.96 2.52
C PRO A 100 15.79 1.85 3.58
N LYS A 101 14.99 2.01 4.65
CA LYS A 101 14.84 0.98 5.69
C LYS A 101 14.08 -0.25 5.20
N PHE A 102 13.37 -0.17 4.07
CA PHE A 102 12.68 -1.31 3.48
C PHE A 102 13.65 -2.16 2.66
N ALA A 103 14.10 -3.28 3.22
CA ALA A 103 15.13 -4.11 2.62
C ALA A 103 14.56 -4.97 1.47
N SER A 104 13.50 -5.72 1.74
CA SER A 104 12.96 -6.69 0.79
C SER A 104 11.47 -6.96 1.01
N ILE A 105 10.83 -7.49 -0.04
CA ILE A 105 9.47 -8.02 0.06
C ILE A 105 9.30 -9.26 -0.80
N GLU A 106 8.79 -10.30 -0.16
CA GLU A 106 8.43 -11.56 -0.80
C GLU A 106 6.93 -11.80 -0.66
N VAL A 107 6.28 -12.19 -1.76
CA VAL A 107 4.87 -12.62 -1.73
C VAL A 107 4.85 -14.13 -1.54
N ILE A 108 4.40 -14.57 -0.36
CA ILE A 108 4.31 -16.00 0.00
C ILE A 108 3.05 -16.59 -0.63
N LYS A 109 1.92 -15.88 -0.51
CA LYS A 109 0.61 -16.36 -0.90
C LYS A 109 -0.27 -15.21 -1.35
N SER A 110 -1.07 -15.43 -2.39
CA SER A 110 -2.06 -14.46 -2.86
C SER A 110 -3.46 -14.96 -2.60
N SER A 111 -4.33 -14.13 -2.03
CA SER A 111 -5.75 -14.48 -1.80
C SER A 111 -6.69 -13.88 -2.84
N ARG A 112 -7.82 -14.56 -3.07
CA ARG A 112 -8.93 -14.06 -3.87
C ARG A 112 -9.75 -13.08 -3.03
N ILE A 113 -9.56 -11.80 -3.28
CA ILE A 113 -10.27 -10.69 -2.65
C ILE A 113 -11.16 -9.94 -3.64
N ARG A 114 -12.19 -9.27 -3.11
CA ARG A 114 -13.07 -8.35 -3.87
C ARG A 114 -12.98 -6.90 -3.38
N ARG A 115 -12.62 -6.68 -2.11
CA ARG A 115 -12.52 -5.34 -1.52
C ARG A 115 -11.14 -4.76 -1.73
N SER A 116 -11.06 -3.44 -1.95
CA SER A 116 -9.81 -2.70 -2.06
C SER A 116 -9.09 -2.51 -0.71
N LYS A 117 -9.81 -2.63 0.40
CA LYS A 117 -9.28 -2.58 1.78
C LYS A 117 -9.97 -3.65 2.63
N LEU A 118 -9.20 -4.40 3.42
CA LEU A 118 -9.67 -5.55 4.21
C LEU A 118 -9.80 -5.22 5.69
N TYR A 119 -10.18 -3.99 6.05
CA TYR A 119 -10.29 -3.59 7.47
C TYR A 119 -11.26 -4.42 8.29
N TYR A 120 -12.21 -5.11 7.64
CA TYR A 120 -13.11 -6.05 8.30
C TYR A 120 -12.36 -7.21 9.00
N LEU A 121 -11.14 -7.56 8.56
CA LEU A 121 -10.30 -8.57 9.20
C LEU A 121 -9.79 -8.18 10.60
N ARG A 122 -10.02 -6.93 11.05
CA ARG A 122 -9.72 -6.49 12.41
C ARG A 122 -10.63 -7.11 13.46
N ASN A 123 -11.90 -7.29 13.10
CA ASN A 123 -12.95 -7.75 14.00
C ASN A 123 -13.19 -9.26 13.89
N ILE A 124 -12.49 -9.95 12.96
CA ILE A 124 -12.66 -11.37 12.72
C ILE A 124 -11.49 -12.13 13.34
N ILE A 125 -11.80 -13.17 14.11
CA ILE A 125 -10.83 -13.97 14.85
C ILE A 125 -10.86 -15.41 14.32
N GLY A 126 -9.69 -16.07 14.36
CA GLY A 126 -9.57 -17.50 14.10
C GLY A 126 -9.91 -17.91 12.65
N LYS A 127 -10.67 -19.00 12.51
CA LYS A 127 -10.93 -19.64 11.21
C LYS A 127 -11.73 -18.75 10.25
N ALA A 128 -12.60 -17.87 10.77
CA ALA A 128 -13.42 -16.98 9.98
C ALA A 128 -12.60 -15.92 9.22
N GLY A 129 -11.40 -15.59 9.70
CA GLY A 129 -10.51 -14.62 9.06
C GLY A 129 -9.71 -15.19 7.87
N ARG A 130 -9.83 -16.50 7.61
CA ARG A 130 -9.06 -17.17 6.56
C ARG A 130 -9.55 -16.74 5.18
N LEU A 131 -8.64 -16.21 4.37
CA LEU A 131 -8.92 -15.82 2.99
C LEU A 131 -8.70 -16.99 2.03
N LYS A 132 -9.60 -17.14 1.06
CA LYS A 132 -9.47 -18.14 0.00
C LYS A 132 -8.25 -17.83 -0.87
N GLU A 133 -7.43 -18.83 -1.15
CA GLU A 133 -6.24 -18.69 -1.98
C GLU A 133 -6.60 -18.47 -3.46
N ARG A 134 -5.77 -17.67 -4.14
CA ARG A 134 -5.80 -17.50 -5.59
C ARG A 134 -4.69 -18.35 -6.18
N PHE A 135 -5.05 -19.51 -6.72
CA PHE A 135 -4.14 -20.28 -7.56
C PHE A 135 -4.00 -19.56 -8.91
N LYS A 136 -2.77 -19.19 -9.28
CA LYS A 136 -2.48 -18.90 -10.69
C LYS A 136 -2.46 -20.25 -11.41
N LYS A 137 -3.27 -20.42 -12.45
CA LYS A 137 -2.99 -21.47 -13.44
C LYS A 137 -1.61 -21.17 -14.02
N LYS A 138 -0.72 -22.17 -13.98
CA LYS A 138 0.53 -22.14 -14.74
C LYS A 138 0.22 -22.10 -16.22
#